data_AF-A0A2V5MRJ4-F1
#
_entry.id   AF-A0A2V5MRJ4-F1
#
_cell.length_a   1.000
_cell.length_b   1.000
_cell.length_c   1.000
_cell.angle_alpha   90.00
_cell.angle_beta   90.00
_cell.angle_gamma   90.00
#
_symmetry.space_group_name_H-M   'P 1'
#
loop_
_entity.id
_entity.type
_entity.pdbx_description
1 polymer ?
#
loop_
_entity_poly.entity_id
_entity_poly.type
_entity_poly.pdbx_seq_one_letter_code
_entity_poly.pdbx_strand_id
1 'polypeptide(L)'
;MSVDVSGVGTEIQCPSCGLTLVVPAPEEPPTHPTHEVVNPIAGSAAAKEVHHFVVPQHEKAAPVRIEKPLPPLEVSAKEGDKKLRIRCIRRTDCVEVGKDKFEDVVSNFLASVGESNIVSINTINYTHADMGTRQVLTEYGVLIVYKG
;
A
#
# COMPACT_ATOMS: atom_id res chain seq x y z
N MET A 1 5.82 22.64 20.92
CA MET A 1 6.23 24.06 20.88
C MET A 1 5.90 24.56 19.48
N SER A 2 4.94 25.47 19.34
CA SER A 2 4.60 26.10 18.06
C SER A 2 5.46 27.35 17.91
N VAL A 3 6.29 27.38 16.86
CA VAL A 3 7.18 28.52 16.56
C VAL A 3 6.46 29.44 15.58
N ASP A 4 6.39 30.72 15.93
CA ASP A 4 5.76 31.78 15.13
C ASP A 4 6.62 32.09 13.88
N VAL A 5 6.00 32.62 12.82
CA VAL A 5 6.55 32.77 11.46
C VAL A 5 7.77 33.71 11.39
N SER A 6 8.09 34.40 12.48
CA SER A 6 9.28 35.25 12.62
C SER A 6 10.60 34.50 12.85
N GLY A 7 10.58 33.16 12.99
CA GLY A 7 11.76 32.34 13.29
C GLY A 7 12.60 31.87 12.09
N VAL A 8 12.29 32.31 10.87
CA VAL A 8 13.01 31.91 9.65
C VAL A 8 14.50 32.23 9.75
N GLY A 9 15.35 31.22 9.55
CA GLY A 9 16.82 31.35 9.66
C GLY A 9 17.40 31.23 11.08
N THR A 10 16.59 30.98 12.11
CA THR A 10 17.10 30.77 13.48
C THR A 10 17.51 29.32 13.70
N GLU A 11 18.65 29.12 14.38
CA GLU A 11 19.18 27.83 14.80
C GLU A 11 18.49 27.34 16.09
N ILE A 12 17.83 26.19 16.04
CA ILE A 12 17.12 25.58 17.17
C ILE A 12 17.84 24.30 17.58
N GLN A 13 18.25 24.21 18.85
CA GLN A 13 18.86 23.02 19.42
C GLN A 13 17.80 21.98 19.81
N CYS A 14 17.87 20.77 19.25
CA CYS A 14 16.95 19.69 19.57
C CYS A 14 17.31 19.05 20.93
N PRO A 15 16.46 19.16 21.97
CA PRO A 15 16.80 18.68 23.32
C PRO A 15 16.86 17.15 23.46
N SER A 16 16.46 16.37 22.44
CA SER A 16 16.57 14.91 22.46
C SER A 16 17.84 14.37 21.80
N CYS A 17 18.49 15.12 20.92
CA CYS A 17 19.66 14.62 20.18
C CYS A 17 20.82 15.63 20.04
N GLY A 18 20.67 16.86 20.55
CA GLY A 18 21.73 17.88 20.57
C GLY A 18 22.11 18.46 19.20
N LEU A 19 21.39 18.07 18.14
CA LEU A 19 21.60 18.55 16.78
C LEU A 19 20.92 19.91 16.59
N THR A 20 21.65 20.85 15.99
CA THR A 20 21.15 22.17 15.59
C THR A 20 20.36 22.06 14.29
N LEU A 21 19.10 22.50 14.29
CA LEU A 21 18.21 22.53 13.13
C LEU A 21 17.96 23.98 12.72
N VAL A 22 18.06 24.28 11.42
CA VAL A 22 17.77 25.62 10.86
C VAL A 22 16.35 25.62 10.29
N VAL A 23 15.55 26.63 10.64
CA VAL A 23 14.19 26.79 10.12
C VAL A 23 14.23 27.30 8.67
N PRO A 24 13.77 26.51 7.67
CA PRO A 24 13.77 26.93 6.27
C PRO A 24 12.77 28.06 6.01
N ALA A 25 13.10 28.94 5.06
CA ALA A 25 12.22 30.03 4.66
C ALA A 25 11.01 29.53 3.85
N PRO A 26 9.82 30.14 4.03
CA PRO A 26 8.67 29.82 3.20
C PRO A 26 8.88 30.35 1.77
N GLU A 27 8.78 29.47 0.78
CA GLU A 27 8.76 29.84 -0.65
C GLU A 27 7.38 30.39 -1.02
N GLU A 28 7.36 31.56 -1.68
CA GLU A 28 6.13 32.20 -2.18
C GLU A 28 5.51 31.40 -3.34
N PRO A 29 4.17 31.30 -3.43
CA PRO A 29 3.50 30.54 -4.48
C PRO A 29 3.65 31.24 -5.85
N PRO A 30 3.95 30.50 -6.94
CA PRO A 30 4.02 31.09 -8.27
C PRO A 30 2.64 31.57 -8.74
N THR A 31 2.54 32.87 -8.98
CA THR A 31 1.43 33.54 -9.68
C THR A 31 1.23 32.93 -11.06
N HIS A 32 0.04 32.38 -11.32
CA HIS A 32 -0.38 31.91 -12.64
C HIS A 32 -0.35 33.07 -13.66
N PRO A 33 0.40 32.99 -14.77
CA PRO A 33 0.24 33.93 -15.85
C PRO A 33 -1.04 33.61 -16.64
N THR A 34 -1.91 34.62 -16.73
CA THR A 34 -3.07 34.71 -17.61
C THR A 34 -2.70 34.34 -19.05
N HIS A 35 -3.47 33.43 -19.65
CA HIS A 35 -3.33 33.02 -21.05
C HIS A 35 -3.60 34.21 -22.00
N GLU A 36 -2.55 34.87 -22.48
CA GLU A 36 -2.63 35.66 -23.71
C GLU A 36 -2.53 34.72 -24.92
N VAL A 37 -3.58 34.72 -25.74
CA VAL A 37 -3.65 33.98 -26.99
C VAL A 37 -2.76 34.71 -28.02
N VAL A 38 -1.50 34.30 -28.10
CA VAL A 38 -0.60 34.74 -29.17
C VAL A 38 -0.77 33.80 -30.36
N ASN A 39 -1.35 34.32 -31.44
CA ASN A 39 -1.64 33.58 -32.66
C ASN A 39 -0.32 33.20 -33.39
N PRO A 40 -0.03 31.91 -33.65
CA PRO A 40 1.29 31.42 -34.09
C PRO A 40 1.67 31.75 -35.54
N ILE A 41 0.89 32.58 -36.24
CA ILE A 41 1.08 32.91 -37.66
C ILE A 41 1.97 34.15 -37.87
N ALA A 42 2.28 34.92 -36.83
CA ALA A 42 3.11 36.13 -36.92
C ALA A 42 4.64 35.89 -36.87
N GLY A 43 5.11 34.69 -37.21
CA GLY A 43 6.53 34.31 -37.15
C GLY A 43 7.07 33.54 -38.35
N SER A 44 6.32 33.43 -39.46
CA SER A 44 6.77 32.71 -40.65
C SER A 44 7.04 33.65 -41.83
N ALA A 45 8.31 33.97 -42.07
CA ALA A 45 8.83 34.31 -43.40
C ALA A 45 10.38 34.29 -43.43
N ALA A 46 10.92 33.37 -44.24
CA ALA A 46 12.08 33.63 -45.08
C ALA A 46 13.48 33.80 -44.43
N ALA A 47 13.92 32.85 -43.61
CA ALA A 47 15.34 32.53 -43.51
C ALA A 47 15.56 31.02 -43.73
N LYS A 48 15.63 30.60 -45.00
CA LYS A 48 16.12 29.26 -45.35
C LYS A 48 17.64 29.25 -45.17
N GLU A 49 18.11 29.03 -43.97
CA GLU A 49 19.48 28.56 -43.77
C GLU A 49 19.51 27.06 -44.04
N VAL A 50 20.21 26.66 -45.11
CA VAL A 50 20.37 25.25 -45.48
C VAL A 50 21.50 24.66 -44.64
N HIS A 51 21.15 24.21 -43.43
CA HIS A 51 22.06 23.47 -42.58
C HIS A 51 22.24 22.05 -43.13
N HIS A 52 23.45 21.74 -43.60
CA HIS A 52 23.84 20.39 -44.00
C HIS A 52 24.28 19.62 -42.75
N PHE A 53 23.32 18.96 -42.10
CA PHE A 53 23.62 18.10 -40.96
C PHE A 53 24.17 16.76 -41.45
N VAL A 54 25.42 16.47 -41.09
CA VAL A 54 26.01 15.13 -41.26
C VAL A 54 25.65 14.33 -40.01
N VAL A 55 24.73 13.39 -40.16
CA VAL A 55 24.42 12.42 -39.11
C VAL A 55 25.48 11.31 -39.16
N PRO A 56 26.20 11.03 -38.05
CA PRO A 56 27.07 9.87 -37.99
C PRO A 56 26.26 8.60 -38.25
N GLN A 57 26.49 7.95 -39.39
CA GLN A 57 25.88 6.66 -39.68
C GLN A 57 26.67 5.58 -38.93
N HIS A 58 26.03 4.96 -37.95
CA HIS A 58 26.59 3.82 -37.25
C HIS A 58 26.50 2.58 -38.15
N GLU A 59 27.64 1.98 -38.52
CA GLU A 59 27.70 0.85 -39.46
C GLU A 59 27.12 -0.46 -38.92
N LYS A 60 26.96 -0.64 -37.60
CA LYS A 60 26.27 -1.83 -37.08
C LYS A 60 24.77 -1.63 -37.07
N ALA A 61 24.07 -2.67 -37.55
CA ALA A 61 22.64 -2.86 -37.40
C ALA A 61 22.19 -2.57 -35.97
N ALA A 62 21.11 -1.80 -35.84
CA ALA A 62 20.52 -1.48 -34.54
C ALA A 62 20.16 -2.78 -33.80
N PRO A 63 20.53 -2.92 -32.51
CA PRO A 63 20.13 -4.08 -31.75
C PRO A 63 18.60 -4.12 -31.64
N VAL A 64 18.02 -5.26 -31.97
CA VAL A 64 16.58 -5.52 -31.84
C VAL A 64 16.21 -5.36 -30.36
N ARG A 65 15.56 -4.24 -30.04
CA ARG A 65 15.13 -3.83 -28.69
C ARG A 65 13.73 -4.33 -28.33
N ILE A 66 13.28 -5.42 -28.93
CA ILE A 66 12.03 -6.07 -28.54
C ILE A 66 12.43 -7.18 -27.57
N GLU A 67 12.55 -6.81 -26.30
CA GLU A 67 12.53 -7.81 -25.24
C GLU A 67 11.22 -8.58 -25.38
N LYS A 68 11.34 -9.91 -25.45
CA LYS A 68 10.21 -10.82 -25.47
C LYS A 68 9.25 -10.38 -24.36
N PRO A 69 7.98 -10.04 -24.67
CA PRO A 69 7.03 -9.58 -23.68
C PRO A 69 7.02 -10.55 -22.52
N LEU A 70 7.34 -10.05 -21.33
CA LEU A 70 7.28 -10.84 -20.12
C LEU A 70 5.86 -11.43 -20.02
N PRO A 71 5.74 -12.72 -19.66
CA PRO A 71 4.44 -13.35 -19.51
C PRO A 71 3.53 -12.48 -18.62
N PRO A 72 2.23 -12.36 -18.93
CA PRO A 72 1.33 -11.42 -18.26
C PRO A 72 1.40 -11.54 -16.74
N LEU A 73 1.64 -10.42 -16.07
CA LEU A 73 1.73 -10.30 -14.61
C LEU A 73 0.45 -10.74 -13.88
N GLU A 74 -0.65 -10.95 -14.61
CA GLU A 74 -1.92 -11.44 -14.08
C GLU A 74 -1.84 -12.86 -13.49
N VAL A 75 -0.81 -13.65 -13.82
CA VAL A 75 -0.59 -14.99 -13.24
C VAL A 75 0.29 -14.94 -11.97
N SER A 76 1.20 -13.96 -11.85
CA SER A 76 2.04 -13.81 -10.63
C SER A 76 1.34 -13.08 -9.49
N ALA A 77 0.35 -12.22 -9.76
CA ALA A 77 -0.35 -11.45 -8.74
C ALA A 77 -1.42 -12.24 -7.95
N LYS A 78 -1.80 -13.44 -8.38
CA LYS A 78 -2.84 -14.25 -7.69
C LYS A 78 -2.27 -15.20 -6.63
N GLU A 79 -0.99 -15.55 -6.71
CA GLU A 79 -0.33 -16.43 -5.74
C GLU A 79 0.78 -15.76 -4.92
N GLY A 80 1.39 -14.67 -5.42
CA GLY A 80 2.59 -14.08 -4.83
C GLY A 80 2.40 -13.29 -3.52
N ASP A 81 1.22 -12.70 -3.28
CA ASP A 81 1.04 -11.67 -2.23
C ASP A 81 0.15 -12.08 -1.05
N LYS A 82 -0.29 -13.34 -0.97
CA LYS A 82 -1.13 -13.77 0.15
C LYS A 82 -0.29 -13.86 1.43
N LYS A 83 -0.56 -12.97 2.38
CA LYS A 83 0.13 -12.94 3.67
C LYS A 83 -0.43 -14.02 4.58
N LEU A 84 0.42 -14.55 5.47
CA LEU A 84 -0.05 -15.41 6.54
C LEU A 84 -0.93 -14.62 7.50
N ARG A 85 -2.10 -15.16 7.80
CA ARG A 85 -3.10 -14.61 8.72
C ARG A 85 -3.54 -15.69 9.70
N ILE A 86 -4.05 -15.24 10.84
CA ILE A 86 -4.58 -16.09 11.89
C ILE A 86 -6.02 -15.68 12.15
N ARG A 87 -6.94 -16.64 12.16
CA ARG A 87 -8.31 -16.46 12.59
C ARG A 87 -8.59 -17.37 13.77
N CYS A 88 -8.96 -16.77 14.90
CA CYS A 88 -9.49 -17.49 16.05
C CYS A 88 -11.01 -17.35 16.05
N ILE A 89 -11.72 -18.47 16.13
CA ILE A 89 -13.17 -18.52 16.24
C ILE A 89 -13.50 -19.24 17.53
N ARG A 90 -14.15 -18.54 18.46
CA ARG A 90 -14.56 -19.09 19.77
C ARG A 90 -16.01 -19.51 19.69
N ARG A 91 -16.35 -20.67 20.25
CA ARG A 91 -17.73 -21.18 20.23
C ARG A 91 -18.73 -20.21 20.87
N THR A 92 -18.37 -19.58 21.98
CA THR A 92 -19.20 -18.56 22.66
C THR A 92 -19.56 -17.37 21.77
N ASP A 93 -18.67 -16.95 20.85
CA ASP A 93 -18.95 -15.84 19.93
C ASP A 93 -19.94 -16.23 18.81
N CYS A 94 -20.21 -17.52 18.64
CA CYS A 94 -21.10 -18.06 17.61
C CYS A 94 -22.48 -18.48 18.16
N VAL A 95 -22.73 -18.27 19.46
CA VAL A 95 -24.03 -18.55 20.07
C VAL A 95 -24.94 -17.34 19.91
N GLU A 96 -25.92 -17.45 19.03
CA GLU A 96 -26.90 -16.39 18.75
C GLU A 96 -28.30 -16.87 19.14
N VAL A 97 -28.98 -16.13 20.02
CA VAL A 97 -30.38 -16.42 20.44
C VAL A 97 -30.54 -17.86 20.96
N GLY A 98 -29.52 -18.35 21.69
CA GLY A 98 -29.50 -19.72 22.24
C GLY A 98 -29.27 -20.82 21.20
N LYS A 99 -29.02 -20.48 19.93
CA LYS A 99 -28.63 -21.43 18.89
C LYS A 99 -27.13 -21.34 18.66
N ASP A 100 -26.47 -22.49 18.74
CA ASP A 100 -25.05 -22.62 18.46
C ASP A 100 -24.85 -22.73 16.94
N LYS A 101 -24.17 -21.74 16.35
CA LYS A 101 -23.85 -21.70 14.92
C LYS A 101 -22.36 -21.88 14.67
N PHE A 102 -21.62 -22.41 15.64
CA PHE A 102 -20.16 -22.51 15.55
C PHE A 102 -19.72 -23.26 14.28
N GLU A 103 -20.34 -24.39 13.98
CA GLU A 103 -20.02 -25.20 12.80
C GLU A 103 -20.28 -24.44 11.49
N ASP A 104 -21.40 -23.72 11.40
CA ASP A 104 -21.75 -22.92 10.22
C ASP A 104 -20.72 -21.79 10.01
N VAL A 105 -20.35 -21.08 11.08
CA VAL A 105 -19.39 -19.97 11.02
C VAL A 105 -18.02 -20.47 10.58
N VAL A 106 -17.55 -21.59 11.14
CA VAL A 106 -16.27 -22.19 10.76
C VAL A 106 -16.31 -22.68 9.31
N SER A 107 -17.38 -23.36 8.91
CA SER A 107 -17.54 -23.90 7.54
C SER A 107 -17.57 -22.78 6.50
N ASN A 108 -18.34 -21.72 6.76
CA ASN A 108 -18.41 -20.55 5.87
C ASN A 108 -17.07 -19.83 5.76
N PHE A 109 -16.32 -19.73 6.86
CA PHE A 109 -14.98 -19.16 6.83
C PHE A 109 -14.03 -20.01 5.97
N LEU A 110 -13.99 -21.33 6.18
CA LEU A 110 -13.15 -22.24 5.39
C LEU A 110 -13.49 -22.18 3.89
N ALA A 111 -14.79 -22.14 3.56
CA ALA A 111 -15.25 -21.98 2.17
C ALA A 111 -14.79 -20.66 1.55
N SER A 112 -14.80 -19.55 2.32
CA SER A 112 -14.35 -18.24 1.84
C SER A 112 -12.84 -18.16 1.58
N VAL A 113 -12.04 -18.88 2.36
CA VAL A 113 -10.57 -18.90 2.23
C VAL A 113 -10.14 -19.86 1.12
N GLY A 114 -10.83 -20.99 0.98
CA GLY A 114 -10.49 -22.06 0.05
C GLY A 114 -9.39 -22.99 0.57
N GLU A 115 -9.51 -24.28 0.26
CA GLU A 115 -8.67 -25.36 0.81
C GLU A 115 -7.17 -25.13 0.59
N SER A 116 -6.77 -24.70 -0.60
CA SER A 116 -5.35 -24.48 -0.96
C SER A 116 -4.67 -23.37 -0.16
N ASN A 117 -5.44 -22.49 0.48
CA ASN A 117 -4.92 -21.39 1.27
C ASN A 117 -4.88 -21.69 2.78
N ILE A 118 -5.43 -22.83 3.21
CA ILE A 118 -5.37 -23.25 4.61
C ILE A 118 -3.99 -23.85 4.91
N VAL A 119 -3.34 -23.36 5.96
CA VAL A 119 -2.03 -23.83 6.42
C VAL A 119 -2.19 -24.79 7.59
N SER A 120 -3.05 -24.46 8.56
CA SER A 120 -3.35 -25.34 9.69
C SER A 120 -4.67 -24.99 10.36
N ILE A 121 -5.28 -26.00 10.98
CA ILE A 121 -6.49 -25.87 11.79
C ILE A 121 -6.19 -26.55 13.13
N ASN A 122 -6.22 -25.78 14.22
CA ASN A 122 -5.92 -26.28 15.56
C ASN A 122 -7.11 -26.03 16.48
N THR A 123 -7.54 -27.04 17.22
CA THR A 123 -8.51 -26.87 18.30
C THR A 123 -7.84 -26.21 19.48
N ILE A 124 -8.54 -25.27 20.11
CA ILE A 124 -8.12 -24.66 21.38
C ILE A 124 -9.19 -24.93 22.43
N ASN A 125 -8.75 -25.31 23.62
CA ASN A 125 -9.58 -25.39 24.82
C ASN A 125 -9.09 -24.32 25.78
N TYR A 126 -10.01 -23.53 26.35
CA TYR A 126 -9.67 -22.44 27.24
C TYR A 126 -10.75 -22.27 28.30
N THR A 127 -10.38 -21.66 29.42
CA THR A 127 -11.33 -21.32 30.48
C THR A 127 -11.51 -19.81 30.53
N HIS A 128 -12.74 -19.35 30.72
CA HIS A 128 -13.01 -17.94 30.97
C HIS A 128 -13.98 -17.79 32.15
N ALA A 129 -13.84 -16.69 32.89
CA ALA A 129 -14.79 -16.33 33.94
C ALA A 129 -15.99 -15.64 33.28
N ASP A 130 -17.16 -16.24 33.38
CA ASP A 130 -18.39 -15.59 32.93
C ASP A 130 -18.76 -14.45 33.89
N MET A 131 -18.94 -13.25 33.34
CA MET A 131 -19.22 -12.05 34.14
C MET A 131 -20.60 -12.10 34.79
N GLY A 132 -21.55 -12.85 34.23
CA GLY A 132 -22.90 -12.99 34.79
C GLY A 132 -22.95 -13.93 36.00
N THR A 133 -22.37 -15.12 35.87
CA THR A 133 -22.45 -16.18 36.89
C THR A 133 -21.26 -16.24 37.84
N ARG A 134 -20.16 -15.53 37.55
CA ARG A 134 -18.85 -15.64 38.23
C ARG A 134 -18.30 -17.08 38.26
N GLN A 135 -18.76 -17.94 37.36
CA GLN A 135 -18.26 -19.29 37.21
C GLN A 135 -17.15 -19.32 36.18
N VAL A 136 -16.16 -20.19 36.40
CA VAL A 136 -15.14 -20.49 35.40
C VAL A 136 -15.72 -21.54 34.46
N LEU A 137 -16.00 -21.13 33.22
CA LEU A 137 -16.52 -22.01 32.19
C LEU A 137 -15.36 -22.50 31.32
N THR A 138 -15.35 -23.81 31.06
CA THR A 138 -14.46 -24.41 30.08
C THR A 138 -15.14 -24.35 28.72
N GLU A 139 -14.45 -23.78 27.74
CA GLU A 139 -14.94 -23.57 26.40
C GLU A 139 -13.90 -24.00 25.37
N TYR A 140 -14.34 -24.08 24.12
CA TYR A 140 -13.50 -24.46 23.00
C TYR A 140 -13.63 -23.49 21.83
N GLY A 141 -12.69 -23.61 20.91
CA GLY A 141 -12.65 -22.85 19.67
C GLY A 141 -11.69 -23.47 18.68
N VAL A 142 -11.51 -22.78 17.57
CA VAL A 142 -10.58 -23.17 16.52
C VAL A 142 -9.69 -22.00 16.13
N LEU A 143 -8.40 -22.28 15.97
CA LEU A 143 -7.40 -21.37 15.46
C LEU A 143 -6.98 -21.86 14.07
N ILE A 144 -7.24 -21.03 13.07
CA ILE A 144 -6.98 -21.33 11.67
C ILE A 144 -5.86 -20.40 11.19
N VAL A 145 -4.77 -21.00 10.70
CA VAL A 145 -3.70 -20.28 10.01
C VAL A 145 -3.91 -20.45 8.52
N TYR A 146 -3.93 -19.34 7.79
CA TYR A 146 -4.24 -19.34 6.36
C TYR A 146 -3.49 -18.24 5.61
N LYS A 147 -3.46 -18.34 4.28
CA LYS A 147 -2.92 -17.33 3.37
C LYS A 147 -4.06 -16.48 2.82
N GLY A 148 -4.09 -15.17 3.09
CA GLY A 148 -5.15 -14.29 2.58
C GLY A 148 -4.88 -12.79 2.71
#